data_AF-A0A7J9K2W1-F1
#
_entry.id   AF-A0A7J9K2W1-F1
#
_cell.length_a   1.000
_cell.length_b   1.000
_cell.length_c   1.000
_cell.angle_alpha   90.00
_cell.angle_beta   90.00
_cell.angle_gamma   90.00
#
_symmetry.space_group_name_H-M   'P 1'
#
loop_
_entity.id
_entity.type
_entity.pdbx_description
1 polymer ?
#
loop_
_entity_poly.entity_id
_entity_poly.type
_entity_poly.pdbx_seq_one_letter_code
_entity_poly.pdbx_strand_id
1 'polypeptide(L)' 'MLNRKYNSNFGWDEHRQLVVAKDVVWNSHKEASQFRHRSFLYYDQLAAIYAKDKATGKDAQTTATIIEEIDAKDVA' A
#
# COMPACT_ATOMS: atom_id res chain seq x y z
N MET A 1 0.95 -1.97 -12.60
CA MET A 1 -0.26 -2.42 -11.85
C MET A 1 0.22 -3.33 -10.72
N LEU A 2 0.13 -2.90 -9.46
CA LEU A 2 0.58 -3.70 -8.31
C LEU A 2 -0.47 -4.78 -8.04
N ASN A 3 -0.15 -6.03 -8.39
CA ASN A 3 -1.00 -7.20 -8.10
C ASN A 3 -0.97 -7.48 -6.59
N ARG A 4 -1.89 -6.84 -5.87
CA ARG A 4 -2.10 -6.96 -4.43
C ARG A 4 -2.81 -8.28 -4.12
N LYS A 5 -2.10 -9.42 -4.23
CA LYS A 5 -2.55 -10.69 -3.65
C LYS A 5 -2.44 -10.60 -2.12
N TYR A 6 -3.39 -9.94 -1.46
CA TYR A 6 -3.60 -10.12 -0.02
C TYR A 6 -4.97 -10.77 0.18
N ASN A 7 -4.93 -11.93 0.83
CA ASN A 7 -6.03 -12.88 1.11
C ASN A 7 -7.14 -12.33 2.04
N SER A 8 -7.34 -11.01 2.10
CA SER A 8 -8.54 -10.48 2.73
C SER A 8 -9.66 -10.65 1.72
N ASN A 9 -10.76 -11.29 2.08
CA ASN A 9 -11.92 -11.47 1.19
C ASN A 9 -12.64 -10.13 0.87
N PHE A 10 -11.95 -9.00 1.06
CA PHE A 10 -12.31 -7.64 0.67
C PHE A 10 -11.60 -7.25 -0.63
N GLY A 11 -12.35 -6.60 -1.50
CA GLY A 11 -11.87 -5.96 -2.72
C GLY A 11 -12.15 -4.46 -2.72
N TRP A 12 -11.78 -3.82 -3.82
CA TRP A 12 -11.98 -2.40 -4.08
C TRP A 12 -12.82 -2.23 -5.34
N ASP A 13 -13.86 -1.40 -5.29
CA ASP A 13 -14.64 -0.97 -6.45
C ASP A 13 -14.15 0.40 -6.88
N GLU A 14 -13.42 0.45 -8.00
CA GLU A 14 -12.82 1.68 -8.53
C GLU A 14 -13.88 2.70 -9.00
N HIS A 15 -15.04 2.25 -9.48
CA HIS A 15 -16.09 3.16 -9.96
C HIS A 15 -16.85 3.82 -8.81
N ARG A 16 -17.08 3.06 -7.74
CA ARG A 16 -17.82 3.53 -6.56
C ARG A 16 -16.90 4.07 -5.47
N GLN A 17 -15.59 3.90 -5.65
CA GLN A 17 -14.54 4.28 -4.72
C GLN A 17 -14.82 3.74 -3.31
N LEU A 18 -15.11 2.44 -3.18
CA LEU A 18 -15.45 1.83 -1.89
C LEU A 18 -14.97 0.38 -1.75
N VAL A 19 -14.93 -0.12 -0.51
CA VAL A 19 -14.56 -1.50 -0.19
C VAL A 19 -15.74 -2.43 -0.44
N VAL A 20 -15.52 -3.50 -1.21
CA VAL A 20 -16.54 -4.51 -1.54
C VAL A 20 -16.19 -5.86 -0.95
N ALA A 21 -17.17 -6.58 -0.41
CA ALA A 21 -17.01 -7.95 0.07
C ALA A 21 -18.37 -8.66 0.17
N LYS A 22 -18.34 -9.99 0.28
CA LYS A 22 -19.55 -10.79 0.57
C LYS A 22 -20.04 -10.52 2.00
N ASP A 23 -21.35 -10.68 2.24
CA ASP A 23 -21.95 -10.48 3.57
C ASP A 23 -21.27 -11.26 4.68
N VAL A 24 -20.92 -12.52 4.41
CA VAL A 24 -20.21 -13.38 5.37
C VAL A 24 -18.89 -12.76 5.84
N VAL A 25 -18.20 -12.03 4.95
CA VAL A 25 -16.92 -11.37 5.26
C VAL A 25 -17.15 -10.16 6.16
N TRP A 26 -18.17 -9.34 5.87
CA TRP A 26 -18.58 -8.22 6.72
C TRP A 26 -19.03 -8.67 8.11
N ASN A 27 -19.79 -9.76 8.19
CA ASN A 27 -20.30 -10.30 9.45
C ASN A 27 -19.20 -10.88 10.34
N SER A 28 -18.15 -11.45 9.75
CA SER A 28 -16.96 -11.91 10.48
C SER A 28 -16.04 -10.76 10.93
N HIS A 29 -16.12 -9.58 10.30
CA HIS A 29 -15.28 -8.42 10.61
C HIS A 29 -16.15 -7.22 11.02
N LYS A 30 -16.79 -7.34 12.19
CA LYS A 30 -17.73 -6.34 12.71
C LYS A 30 -17.15 -4.92 12.75
N GLU A 31 -15.87 -4.77 13.08
CA GLU A 31 -15.18 -3.47 13.13
C GLU A 31 -15.02 -2.82 11.75
N ALA A 32 -14.95 -3.62 10.69
CA ALA A 32 -14.85 -3.14 9.32
C ALA A 32 -16.23 -2.78 8.73
N SER A 33 -17.34 -3.24 9.33
CA SER A 33 -18.70 -3.03 8.81
C SER A 33 -19.05 -1.55 8.56
N GLN A 34 -18.44 -0.63 9.32
CA GLN A 34 -18.60 0.82 9.13
C GLN A 34 -18.17 1.32 7.75
N PHE A 35 -17.32 0.57 7.04
CA PHE A 35 -16.80 0.93 5.72
C PHE A 35 -17.68 0.42 4.57
N ARG A 36 -18.62 -0.49 4.85
CA ARG A 36 -19.46 -1.17 3.84
C ARG A 36 -20.25 -0.21 2.95
N HIS A 37 -20.63 0.94 3.49
CA HIS A 37 -21.46 1.94 2.80
C HIS A 37 -20.77 3.30 2.68
N ARG A 38 -19.45 3.36 2.90
CA ARG A 38 -18.67 4.60 2.80
C ARG A 38 -17.86 4.61 1.51
N SER A 39 -18.07 5.65 0.71
CA SER A 39 -17.21 5.96 -0.43
C SER A 39 -16.05 6.86 -0.01
N PHE A 40 -14.89 6.62 -0.59
CA PHE A 40 -13.66 7.37 -0.40
C PHE A 40 -13.23 7.97 -1.74
N LEU A 41 -13.90 9.04 -2.15
CA LEU A 41 -13.78 9.65 -3.48
C LEU A 41 -12.35 10.09 -3.86
N TYR A 42 -11.48 10.31 -2.87
CA TYR A 42 -10.11 10.75 -3.07
C TYR A 42 -9.08 9.65 -2.81
N TYR A 43 -9.50 8.40 -2.66
CA TYR A 43 -8.59 7.30 -2.32
C TYR A 43 -7.47 7.17 -3.34
N ASP A 44 -7.77 7.19 -4.64
CA ASP A 44 -6.77 7.04 -5.68
C ASP A 44 -5.77 8.21 -5.72
N GLN A 45 -6.26 9.44 -5.48
CA GLN A 45 -5.40 10.62 -5.42
C GLN A 45 -4.44 10.55 -4.22
N LEU A 46 -4.97 10.19 -3.05
CA LEU A 46 -4.17 10.01 -1.84
C LEU A 46 -3.18 8.85 -2.03
N ALA A 47 -3.63 7.71 -2.56
CA ALA A 47 -2.78 6.56 -2.84
C ALA A 47 -1.64 6.93 -3.80
N ALA A 48 -1.90 7.75 -4.82
CA ALA A 48 -0.88 8.25 -5.73
C ALA A 48 0.14 9.16 -5.02
N ILE A 49 -0.31 10.06 -4.15
CA ILE A 49 0.57 10.92 -3.33
C ILE A 49 1.47 10.05 -2.43
N TYR A 50 0.89 9.11 -1.71
CA TYR A 50 1.62 8.20 -0.81
C TYR A 50 2.52 7.20 -1.56
N ALA A 51 2.14 6.75 -2.76
CA ALA A 51 2.96 5.85 -3.56
C ALA A 51 4.15 6.57 -4.20
N LYS A 52 3.99 7.85 -4.52
CA LYS A 52 5.03 8.68 -5.15
C LYS A 52 6.17 9.02 -4.19
N ASP A 53 5.90 9.02 -2.88
CA ASP A 53 6.90 9.28 -1.84
C ASP A 53 7.66 8.02 -1.37
N LYS A 54 7.64 6.94 -2.16
CA LYS A 54 8.64 5.89 -2.02
C LYS A 54 9.97 6.50 -2.44
N ALA A 55 10.79 6.87 -1.44
CA ALA A 55 12.10 7.50 -1.59
C ALA A 55 12.90 6.87 -2.75
N THR A 56 12.75 7.48 -3.92
CA THR A 56 13.59 7.29 -5.10
C THR A 56 14.38 8.58 -5.32
N GLY A 57 14.58 9.34 -4.22
CA GLY A 57 15.52 10.45 -4.20
C GLY A 57 16.92 9.89 -4.35
N LYS A 58 17.78 10.63 -5.03
CA LYS A 58 19.20 10.32 -5.21
C LYS A 58 19.94 10.04 -3.88
N ASP A 59 19.36 10.48 -2.76
CA ASP A 59 19.86 10.31 -1.39
C ASP A 59 19.14 9.19 -0.60
N ALA A 60 18.26 8.41 -1.24
CA ALA A 60 17.60 7.26 -0.62
C ALA A 60 18.61 6.11 -0.51
N GLN A 61 19.41 6.14 0.56
CA GLN A 61 20.44 5.13 0.78
C GLN A 61 19.77 3.78 1.06
N THR A 62 19.83 2.89 0.08
CA THR A 62 19.39 1.50 0.25
C THR A 62 20.48 0.76 1.01
N THR A 63 20.12 -0.25 1.80
CA THR A 63 21.10 -1.07 2.54
C THR A 63 22.20 -1.63 1.64
N ALA A 64 21.89 -1.97 0.40
CA ALA A 64 22.86 -2.36 -0.63
C ALA A 64 23.94 -1.29 -0.90
N THR A 65 23.54 -0.01 -0.94
CA THR A 65 24.44 1.12 -1.19
C THR A 65 25.39 1.39 -0.02
N ILE A 66 24.95 1.12 1.22
CA ILE A 66 25.78 1.25 2.42
C ILE A 66 26.83 0.13 2.48
N ILE A 67 26.46 -1.09 2.06
CA ILE A 67 27.37 -2.25 2.11
C ILE A 67 28.55 -2.07 1.14
N GLU A 68 28.32 -1.56 -0.08
CA GLU A 68 29.39 -1.27 -1.05
C GLU A 68 30.37 -0.19 -0.54
N GLU A 69 29.88 0.80 0.22
CA GLU A 69 30.72 1.85 0.79
C GLU A 69 31.55 1.38 1.99
N ILE A 70 31.08 0.38 2.73
CA ILE A 70 31.82 -0.24 3.83
C ILE A 70 32.97 -1.10 3.30
N ASP A 71 32.72 -1.92 2.26
CA ASP A 71 33.73 -2.77 1.64
C ASP A 71 34.85 -1.95 0.98
N ALA A 72 34.51 -0.85 0.33
CA ALA A 72 35.47 0.06 -0.29
C ALA A 72 36.37 0.83 0.71
N LYS A 73 36.00 0.88 2.00
CA LYS A 73 36.76 1.58 3.05
C LYS A 73 37.66 0.64 3.87
N ASP A 74 37.56 -0.67 3.70
CA ASP A 74 38.41 -1.67 4.38
C ASP A 74 39.69 -2.00 3.57
N VAL A 75 39.86 -1.40 2.38
CA VAL A 75 41.04 -1.57 1.50
C VAL A 75 41.90 -0.29 1.49
N ALA A 76 42.27 0.23 2.66
CA ALA A 76 43.25 1.31 2.82
C ALA A 76 44.31 0.97 3.88
#